data_AF-A0A165U8B4-F1
#
_entry.id   AF-A0A165U8B4-F1
#
_cell.length_a   1.000
_cell.length_b   1.000
_cell.length_c   1.000
_cell.angle_alpha   90.00
_cell.angle_beta   90.00
_cell.angle_gamma   90.00
#
_symmetry.space_group_name_H-M   'P 1'
#
loop_
_entity.id
_entity.type
_entity.pdbx_description
1 polymer ?
#
loop_
_entity_poly.entity_id
_entity_poly.type
_entity_poly.pdbx_seq_one_letter_code
_entity_poly.pdbx_strand_id
1 'polypeptide(L)'
;MPHSTENPLESAIHSSSVSLSEQSLFSTLLTPGSSLHPTLLLLLDVAFFALFLVFLSLAIVTRGNVHLLVLMLIEVALWVSVKWFVSELQKVQIENGDAVTTGLFGDTPSIRPKEE
;
A
#
# COMPACT_ATOMS: atom_id res chain seq x y z
N MET A 1 59.47 -5.82 0.07
CA MET A 1 58.49 -4.88 -0.54
C MET A 1 57.14 -5.56 -0.51
N PRO A 2 56.22 -5.17 0.37
CA PRO A 2 54.89 -5.79 0.47
C PRO A 2 54.02 -5.35 -0.71
N HIS A 3 53.56 -6.32 -1.49
CA HIS A 3 52.43 -6.15 -2.39
C HIS A 3 51.18 -6.04 -1.54
N SER A 4 50.44 -4.93 -1.69
CA SER A 4 49.11 -4.75 -1.13
C SER A 4 48.20 -5.85 -1.66
N THR A 5 47.83 -6.78 -0.79
CA THR A 5 46.78 -7.75 -1.01
C THR A 5 45.45 -7.00 -1.03
N GLU A 6 45.05 -6.54 -2.20
CA GLU A 6 43.68 -6.07 -2.45
C GLU A 6 42.78 -7.29 -2.25
N ASN A 7 42.18 -7.40 -1.06
CA ASN A 7 41.25 -8.48 -0.72
C ASN A 7 40.00 -8.33 -1.59
N PRO A 8 39.67 -9.30 -2.46
CA PRO A 8 38.46 -9.26 -3.29
C PRO A 8 37.15 -9.44 -2.49
N LEU A 9 37.21 -9.38 -1.15
CA LEU A 9 36.10 -9.68 -0.24
C LEU A 9 35.30 -8.44 0.19
N GLU A 10 35.78 -7.22 -0.08
CA GLU A 10 35.04 -5.98 0.26
C GLU A 10 33.95 -5.60 -0.78
N SER A 11 34.03 -6.08 -2.03
CA SER A 11 33.02 -5.76 -3.05
C SER A 11 31.72 -6.58 -2.94
N ALA A 12 31.76 -7.72 -2.24
CA ALA A 12 30.62 -8.63 -2.14
C ALA A 12 29.64 -8.31 -0.99
N ILE A 13 30.01 -7.42 -0.05
CA ILE A 13 29.20 -7.16 1.16
C ILE A 13 28.25 -5.95 1.02
N HIS A 14 28.35 -5.15 -0.06
CA HIS A 14 27.48 -3.96 -0.19
C HIS A 14 26.13 -4.23 -0.89
N SER A 15 25.97 -5.32 -1.66
CA SER A 15 24.75 -5.54 -2.47
C SER A 15 23.67 -6.40 -1.80
N SER A 16 23.94 -7.00 -0.63
CA SER A 16 23.10 -8.09 -0.08
C SER A 16 22.20 -7.69 1.10
N SER A 17 22.23 -6.44 1.56
CA SER A 17 21.45 -5.99 2.73
C SER A 17 20.01 -5.59 2.39
N VAL A 18 19.70 -5.32 1.12
CA VAL A 18 18.36 -4.86 0.70
C VAL A 18 17.35 -6.02 0.59
N SER A 19 17.79 -7.27 0.44
CA SER A 19 16.88 -8.39 0.11
C SER A 19 16.31 -9.19 1.29
N LEU A 20 16.95 -9.16 2.47
CA LEU A 20 16.50 -9.97 3.62
C LEU A 20 15.34 -9.33 4.40
N SER A 21 15.28 -8.00 4.46
CA SER A 21 14.19 -7.25 5.08
C SER A 21 12.90 -7.38 4.27
N GLU A 22 12.96 -7.25 2.93
CA GLU A 22 11.77 -7.26 2.06
C GLU A 22 10.96 -8.55 2.13
N GLN A 23 11.60 -9.72 2.23
CA GLN A 23 10.92 -11.02 2.27
C GLN A 23 10.10 -11.23 3.56
N SER A 24 10.59 -10.73 4.69
CA SER A 24 9.89 -10.80 5.98
C SER A 24 8.67 -9.85 6.02
N LEU A 25 8.77 -8.71 5.33
CA LEU A 25 7.68 -7.76 5.22
C LEU A 25 6.61 -8.29 4.25
N PHE A 26 7.01 -8.91 3.13
CA PHE A 26 6.09 -9.59 2.19
C PHE A 26 5.33 -10.75 2.84
N SER A 27 6.01 -11.56 3.66
CA SER A 27 5.38 -12.68 4.36
C SER A 27 4.40 -12.22 5.44
N THR A 28 4.64 -11.05 6.03
CA THR A 28 3.75 -10.41 7.02
C THR A 28 2.60 -9.64 6.36
N LEU A 29 2.78 -9.13 5.13
CA LEU A 29 1.73 -8.52 4.29
C LEU A 29 0.72 -9.55 3.76
N LEU A 30 1.12 -10.82 3.61
CA LEU A 30 0.25 -11.92 3.19
C LEU A 30 -0.37 -12.71 4.36
N THR A 31 -0.04 -12.38 5.61
CA THR A 31 -0.76 -12.92 6.77
C THR A 31 -2.19 -12.36 6.75
N PRO A 32 -3.23 -13.22 6.68
CA PRO A 32 -4.62 -12.77 6.50
C PRO A 32 -5.07 -11.94 7.70
N GLY A 33 -5.15 -10.62 7.52
CA GLY A 33 -5.52 -9.64 8.57
C GLY A 33 -4.78 -8.30 8.49
N SER A 34 -3.64 -8.23 7.79
CA SER A 34 -2.83 -7.00 7.63
C SER A 34 -3.04 -6.31 6.28
N SER A 35 -4.26 -6.31 5.74
CA SER A 35 -4.59 -5.71 4.43
C SER A 35 -4.91 -4.21 4.50
N LEU A 36 -4.76 -3.59 5.68
CA LEU A 36 -5.09 -2.19 5.98
C LEU A 36 -3.88 -1.34 6.39
N HIS A 37 -2.66 -1.80 6.11
CA HIS A 37 -1.47 -1.04 6.48
C HIS A 37 -1.17 0.06 5.42
N PRO A 38 -0.98 1.33 5.82
CA PRO A 38 -0.73 2.47 4.91
C PRO A 38 0.51 2.28 4.01
N THR A 39 1.40 1.34 4.34
CA THR A 39 2.56 0.98 3.52
C THR A 39 2.18 0.41 2.15
N LEU A 40 1.10 -0.37 2.03
CA LEU A 40 0.69 -0.91 0.71
C LEU A 40 0.17 0.21 -0.19
N LEU A 41 -0.56 1.18 0.38
CA LEU A 41 -1.02 2.36 -0.35
C LEU A 41 0.15 3.23 -0.82
N LEU A 42 1.16 3.43 0.04
CA LEU A 42 2.39 4.13 -0.34
C LEU A 42 3.14 3.41 -1.46
N LEU A 43 3.27 2.08 -1.36
CA LEU A 43 3.97 1.27 -2.37
C LEU A 43 3.26 1.34 -3.72
N LEU A 44 1.93 1.29 -3.72
CA LEU A 44 1.14 1.36 -4.94
C LEU A 44 1.21 2.77 -5.58
N ASP A 45 1.18 3.83 -4.78
CA ASP A 45 1.39 5.21 -5.24
C ASP A 45 2.78 5.38 -5.88
N VAL A 46 3.83 4.87 -5.24
CA VAL A 46 5.20 4.86 -5.78
C VAL A 46 5.28 4.07 -7.10
N ALA A 47 4.64 2.89 -7.18
CA ALA A 47 4.62 2.07 -8.38
C ALA A 47 3.90 2.76 -9.54
N PHE A 48 2.77 3.44 -9.29
CA PHE A 48 2.07 4.23 -10.30
C PHE A 48 2.90 5.42 -10.77
N PHE A 49 3.55 6.15 -9.86
CA PHE A 49 4.44 7.26 -10.23
C PHE A 49 5.62 6.80 -11.09
N ALA A 50 6.24 5.67 -10.74
CA ALA A 50 7.29 5.07 -11.53
C ALA A 50 6.80 4.66 -12.93
N LEU A 51 5.60 4.07 -13.02
CA LEU A 51 5.00 3.68 -14.29
C LEU A 51 4.64 4.90 -15.16
N PHE A 52 4.07 5.95 -14.56
CA PHE A 52 3.77 7.21 -15.22
C PHE A 52 5.04 7.85 -15.80
N LEU A 53 6.14 7.87 -15.02
CA LEU A 53 7.45 8.34 -15.49
C LEU A 53 7.97 7.53 -16.69
N VAL A 54 7.82 6.20 -16.65
CA VAL A 54 8.20 5.33 -17.77
C VAL A 54 7.34 5.64 -19.00
N PHE A 55 6.03 5.79 -18.85
CA PHE A 55 5.15 6.18 -19.95
C PHE A 55 5.47 7.57 -20.50
N LEU A 56 5.80 8.54 -19.65
CA LEU A 56 6.19 9.89 -20.05
C LEU A 56 7.50 9.85 -20.86
N SER A 57 8.49 9.08 -20.41
CA SER A 57 9.75 8.87 -21.13
C SER A 57 9.52 8.21 -22.49
N LEU A 58 8.71 7.14 -22.54
CA LEU A 58 8.36 6.47 -23.80
C LEU A 58 7.55 7.37 -24.74
N ALA A 59 6.67 8.21 -24.23
CA ALA A 59 5.85 9.13 -25.04
C ALA A 59 6.75 10.12 -25.81
N ILE A 60 7.81 10.60 -25.18
CA ILE A 60 8.81 11.50 -25.80
C ILE A 60 9.63 10.75 -26.85
N VAL A 61 10.16 9.56 -26.50
CA VAL A 61 11.01 8.76 -27.40
C VAL A 61 10.25 8.30 -28.65
N THR A 62 8.97 7.96 -28.52
CA THR A 62 8.17 7.33 -29.59
C THR A 62 7.46 8.35 -30.50
N ARG A 63 7.73 9.67 -30.37
CA ARG A 63 7.06 10.75 -31.12
C ARG A 63 5.53 10.76 -30.97
N GLY A 64 5.02 10.62 -29.73
CA GLY A 64 3.61 10.92 -29.43
C GLY A 64 2.60 9.99 -30.09
N ASN A 65 2.76 8.68 -29.92
CA ASN A 65 1.80 7.71 -30.42
C ASN A 65 0.52 7.70 -29.55
N VAL A 66 -0.66 7.81 -30.16
CA VAL A 66 -1.95 7.91 -29.44
C VAL A 66 -2.16 6.76 -28.45
N HIS A 67 -1.58 5.59 -28.72
CA HIS A 67 -1.61 4.42 -27.85
C HIS A 67 -1.00 4.70 -26.46
N LEU A 68 0.11 5.44 -26.39
CA LEU A 68 0.77 5.80 -25.14
C LEU A 68 -0.04 6.83 -24.32
N LEU A 69 -0.81 7.67 -25.02
CA LEU A 69 -1.72 8.64 -24.40
C LEU A 69 -2.89 7.91 -23.70
N VAL A 70 -3.43 6.86 -24.31
CA VAL A 70 -4.47 6.02 -23.69
C VAL A 70 -3.91 5.25 -22.49
N LEU A 71 -2.70 4.70 -22.58
CA LEU A 71 -2.05 4.01 -21.46
C LEU A 71 -1.81 4.96 -20.27
N MET A 72 -1.40 6.20 -20.54
CA MET A 72 -1.28 7.25 -19.52
C MET A 72 -2.64 7.58 -18.87
N LEU A 73 -3.72 7.73 -19.66
CA LEU A 73 -5.05 7.98 -19.11
C LEU A 73 -5.55 6.85 -18.21
N ILE A 74 -5.34 5.59 -18.63
CA ILE A 74 -5.76 4.42 -17.87
C ILE A 74 -4.98 4.32 -16.55
N GLU A 75 -3.68 4.67 -16.55
CA GLU A 75 -2.90 4.76 -15.31
C GLU A 75 -3.52 5.76 -14.31
N VAL A 76 -3.86 6.97 -14.76
CA VAL A 76 -4.47 7.99 -13.88
C VAL A 76 -5.84 7.53 -13.39
N ALA A 77 -6.65 6.92 -14.27
CA ALA A 77 -7.94 6.37 -13.91
C ALA A 77 -7.82 5.27 -12.85
N LEU A 78 -6.80 4.42 -12.96
CA LEU A 78 -6.50 3.38 -11.99
C LEU A 78 -6.06 3.98 -10.64
N TRP A 79 -5.20 5.00 -10.64
CA TRP A 79 -4.77 5.71 -9.42
C TRP A 79 -5.97 6.34 -8.68
N VAL A 80 -6.87 7.00 -9.41
CA VAL A 80 -8.11 7.56 -8.84
C VAL A 80 -9.00 6.45 -8.25
N SER A 81 -9.16 5.33 -8.95
CA SER A 81 -9.97 4.19 -8.49
C SER A 81 -9.45 3.64 -7.15
N VAL A 82 -8.13 3.50 -7.00
CA VAL A 82 -7.52 3.07 -5.74
C VAL A 82 -7.77 4.08 -4.63
N LYS A 83 -7.53 5.38 -4.88
CA LYS A 83 -7.76 6.42 -3.85
C LYS A 83 -9.20 6.43 -3.37
N TRP A 84 -10.16 6.27 -4.28
CA TRP A 84 -11.57 6.19 -3.92
C TRP A 84 -11.88 4.93 -3.11
N PHE A 85 -11.36 3.77 -3.52
CA PHE A 85 -11.53 2.50 -2.79
C PHE A 85 -11.03 2.59 -1.35
N VAL A 86 -9.88 3.25 -1.12
CA VAL A 86 -9.34 3.47 0.23
C VAL A 86 -10.28 4.31 1.09
N SER A 87 -10.80 5.42 0.54
CA SER A 87 -11.75 6.27 1.25
C SER A 87 -13.02 5.51 1.61
N GLU A 88 -13.52 4.66 0.71
CA GLU A 88 -14.70 3.84 0.96
C GLU A 88 -14.44 2.79 2.04
N LEU A 89 -13.27 2.13 2.03
CA LEU A 89 -12.89 1.19 3.08
C LEU A 89 -12.83 1.84 4.46
N GLN A 90 -12.25 3.04 4.57
CA GLN A 90 -12.20 3.77 5.85
C GLN A 90 -13.59 4.06 6.40
N LYS A 91 -14.53 4.40 5.52
CA LYS A 91 -15.92 4.66 5.92
C LYS A 91 -16.62 3.41 6.47
N VAL A 92 -16.42 2.25 5.82
CA VAL A 92 -16.97 0.95 6.27
C VAL A 92 -16.33 0.46 7.57
N GLN A 93 -15.05 0.76 7.80
CA GLN A 93 -14.37 0.41 9.05
C GLN A 93 -14.94 1.16 10.27
N ILE A 94 -15.21 2.45 10.11
CA ILE A 94 -15.77 3.30 11.16
C ILE A 94 -17.17 2.79 11.53
N GLU A 95 -18.02 2.52 10.54
CA GLU A 95 -19.39 2.04 10.78
C GLU A 95 -19.45 0.67 11.50
N ASN A 96 -18.50 -0.25 11.23
CA ASN A 96 -18.43 -1.52 11.97
C ASN A 96 -17.88 -1.37 13.40
N GLY A 97 -17.02 -0.39 13.66
CA GLY A 97 -16.48 -0.12 15.00
C GLY A 97 -17.55 0.41 15.97
N ASP A 98 -18.54 1.12 15.45
CA ASP A 98 -19.58 1.79 16.24
C ASP A 98 -20.72 0.84 16.65
N ALA A 99 -20.91 -0.26 15.91
CA ALA A 99 -21.92 -1.28 16.18
C ALA A 99 -21.61 -2.15 17.42
N VAL A 100 -20.32 -2.39 17.72
CA VAL A 100 -19.89 -3.19 18.87
C VAL A 100 -20.14 -2.48 20.21
N THR A 101 -20.02 -1.16 20.25
CA THR A 101 -20.23 -0.36 21.47
C THR A 101 -21.72 -0.11 21.72
N THR A 102 -22.52 -0.03 20.65
CA THR A 102 -23.98 0.20 20.72
C THR A 102 -24.76 -1.07 21.09
N GLY A 103 -24.25 -2.25 20.73
CA GLY A 103 -24.83 -3.54 21.14
C GLY A 103 -24.63 -3.90 22.62
N LEU A 104 -23.65 -3.27 23.29
CA LEU A 104 -23.39 -3.47 24.73
C LEU A 104 -24.05 -2.39 25.62
N PHE A 105 -24.54 -1.30 25.03
CA PHE A 105 -25.25 -0.21 25.70
C PHE A 105 -26.77 -0.25 25.41
N GLY A 106 -27.28 -1.44 25.05
CA GLY A 106 -28.70 -1.72 24.84
C GLY A 106 -29.41 -2.41 26.02
N ASP A 107 -28.66 -2.94 27.00
CA ASP A 107 -29.25 -3.39 28.27
C ASP A 107 -29.49 -2.17 29.17
N THR A 108 -30.46 -1.32 28.78
CA THR A 108 -31.27 -0.71 29.84
C THR A 108 -32.14 -1.85 30.35
N PRO A 109 -31.92 -2.37 31.57
CA PRO A 109 -32.85 -3.32 32.15
C PRO A 109 -34.16 -2.55 32.25
N SER A 110 -35.17 -3.03 31.51
CA SER A 110 -36.56 -2.67 31.76
C SER A 110 -36.94 -3.21 33.14
N ILE A 111 -36.41 -2.57 34.19
CA ILE A 111 -36.77 -2.74 35.58
C ILE A 111 -37.22 -1.35 36.03
N ARG A 112 -38.45 -1.00 35.63
CA ARG A 112 -39.27 -0.11 36.46
C ARG A 112 -40.37 -0.97 37.10
N PRO A 113 -40.15 -1.50 38.31
CA PRO A 113 -41.24 -2.02 39.12
C PRO A 113 -42.06 -0.83 39.65
N LYS A 114 -43.39 -1.01 39.66
CA LYS A 114 -44.47 -0.25 40.33
C LYS A 114 -44.12 1.16 40.85
N GLU A 115 -44.81 2.17 40.31
CA GLU A 115 -45.80 3.11 40.92
C GLU A 115 -46.54 3.66 39.67
N GLU A 116 -47.87 3.61 39.50
CA GLU A 116 -48.98 4.23 40.26
C GLU A 116 -50.32 3.52 39.92
#